data_AF-A0A2K1IIG2-F1
#
_entry.id   AF-A0A2K1IIG2-F1
#
_cell.length_a   1.000
_cell.length_b   1.000
_cell.length_c   1.000
_cell.angle_alpha   90.00
_cell.angle_beta   90.00
_cell.angle_gamma   90.00
#
_symmetry.space_group_name_H-M   'P 1'
#
loop_
_entity.id
_entity.type
_entity.pdbx_description
1 polymer ?
#
loop_
_entity_poly.entity_id
_entity_poly.type
_entity_poly.pdbx_seq_one_letter_code
_entity_poly.pdbx_strand_id
1 'polypeptide(L)' 'EFLNTIMVASILFHCFILKIGVPVILLCNLDPTSGLCNKMCMIIQWLTHQLIIAQVSIGAHVGNLVAIPKITTTTSTIH' A
#
# COMPACT_ATOMS: atom_id res chain seq x y z
N GLU A 1 27.32 0.41 7.16
CA GLU A 1 26.42 1.50 7.60
C GLU A 1 25.00 0.99 7.53
N PHE A 2 24.30 0.90 8.67
CA PHE A 2 23.01 0.22 8.77
C PHE A 2 21.88 1.17 8.33
N LEU A 3 21.24 0.87 7.20
CA LEU A 3 20.06 1.60 6.73
C LEU A 3 18.83 1.09 7.47
N ASN A 4 18.33 1.95 8.36
CA ASN A 4 16.97 1.98 8.87
C ASN A 4 16.47 0.67 9.49
N THR A 5 16.73 0.50 10.79
CA THR A 5 15.96 -0.43 11.63
C THR A 5 14.51 0.05 11.68
N ILE A 6 13.71 -0.32 10.68
CA ILE A 6 12.26 -0.13 10.74
C ILE A 6 11.76 -1.09 11.81
N MET A 7 11.40 -0.56 12.97
CA MET A 7 10.70 -1.30 14.01
C MET A 7 9.28 -1.63 13.50
N VAL A 8 9.17 -2.71 12.73
CA VAL A 8 7.92 -3.21 12.11
C VAL A 8 6.83 -3.46 13.16
N ALA A 9 7.19 -3.66 14.43
CA ALA A 9 6.25 -3.81 15.52
C ALA A 9 5.27 -2.62 15.63
N SER A 10 5.72 -1.36 15.51
CA SER A 10 4.83 -0.21 15.70
C SER A 10 3.84 -0.01 14.56
N ILE A 11 4.16 -0.43 13.33
CA ILE A 11 3.24 -0.27 12.18
C ILE A 11 2.20 -1.40 12.11
N LEU A 12 2.53 -2.56 12.67
CA LEU A 12 1.64 -3.73 12.78
C LEU A 12 0.47 -3.52 13.74
N PHE A 13 0.63 -2.71 14.80
CA PHE A 13 -0.42 -2.51 15.82
C PHE A 13 -1.47 -1.45 15.46
N HIS A 14 -1.22 -0.63 14.43
CA HIS A 14 -2.24 0.29 13.92
C HIS A 14 -3.07 -0.40 12.84
N CYS A 15 -4.26 -0.88 13.21
CA CYS A 15 -5.22 -1.48 12.29
C CYS A 15 -5.56 -0.49 11.16
N PHE A 16 -5.09 -0.78 9.95
CA PHE A 16 -5.40 0.02 8.77
C PHE A 16 -6.69 -0.46 8.11
N ILE A 17 -7.80 0.20 8.43
CA ILE A 17 -9.11 -0.11 7.85
C ILE A 17 -9.23 0.59 6.50
N LEU A 18 -9.20 -0.19 5.42
CA LEU A 18 -9.46 0.29 4.07
C LEU A 18 -10.95 0.26 3.75
N LYS A 19 -11.43 1.30 3.04
CA LYS A 19 -12.81 1.40 2.55
C LYS A 19 -12.81 1.75 1.06
N ILE A 20 -13.77 1.17 0.33
CA ILE A 20 -14.03 1.50 -1.06
C ILE A 20 -14.48 2.97 -1.16
N GLY A 21 -14.06 3.66 -2.22
CA GLY A 21 -14.38 5.06 -2.52
C GLY A 21 -13.54 6.09 -1.75
N VAL A 22 -12.66 5.66 -0.85
CA VAL A 22 -11.81 6.56 -0.05
C VAL A 22 -10.46 6.75 -0.75
N PRO A 23 -9.93 7.99 -0.78
CA PRO A 23 -8.58 8.24 -1.27
C PRO A 23 -7.53 7.67 -0.31
N VAL A 24 -6.50 7.06 -0.87
CA VAL A 24 -5.32 6.51 -0.18
C VAL A 24 -4.05 7.01 -0.83
N ILE A 25 -2.97 7.09 -0.04
CA ILE A 25 -1.66 7.52 -0.51
C ILE A 25 -0.66 6.39 -0.27
N LEU A 26 0.16 6.12 -1.27
CA LEU A 26 1.23 5.15 -1.14
C LEU A 26 2.39 5.71 -0.30
N LEU A 27 2.76 5.01 0.77
CA LEU A 27 3.79 5.41 1.73
C LEU A 27 5.20 4.87 1.39
N CYS A 28 5.27 3.76 0.64
CA CYS A 28 6.52 3.13 0.19
C CYS A 28 6.46 2.82 -1.32
N ASN A 29 7.60 2.92 -2.03
CA ASN A 29 7.66 2.59 -3.44
C ASN A 29 7.37 1.08 -3.59
N LEU A 30 6.36 0.72 -4.37
CA LEU A 30 6.03 -0.68 -4.66
C LEU A 30 6.67 -1.12 -5.97
N ASP A 31 6.52 -0.30 -7.00
CA ASP A 31 7.08 -0.59 -8.32
C ASP A 31 7.34 0.72 -9.08
N PRO A 32 8.49 1.37 -8.86
CA PRO A 32 8.76 2.69 -9.41
C PRO A 32 8.87 2.70 -10.94
N THR A 33 9.17 1.56 -11.57
CA THR A 33 9.22 1.42 -13.04
C THR A 33 7.82 1.49 -13.67
N SER A 34 6.78 0.98 -12.99
CA SER A 34 5.38 1.15 -13.39
C SER A 34 4.72 2.41 -12.83
N GLY A 35 5.48 3.25 -12.12
CA GLY A 35 5.02 4.51 -11.56
C GLY A 35 4.36 4.39 -10.18
N LEU A 36 4.35 3.20 -9.56
CA LEU A 36 3.82 2.96 -8.21
C LEU A 36 4.80 3.43 -7.13
N CYS A 37 4.94 4.75 -7.05
CA CYS A 37 5.87 5.45 -6.18
C CYS A 37 5.17 6.07 -4.97
N ASN A 38 5.98 6.41 -3.97
CA ASN A 38 5.58 7.24 -2.83
C ASN A 38 4.80 8.47 -3.28
N LYS A 39 3.81 8.84 -2.47
CA LYS A 39 2.94 10.01 -2.69
C LYS A 39 1.95 9.85 -3.85
N MET A 40 1.86 8.67 -4.48
CA MET A 40 0.77 8.40 -5.41
C MET A 40 -0.56 8.36 -4.66
N CYS A 41 -1.50 9.21 -5.08
CA CYS A 41 -2.86 9.23 -4.57
C CYS A 41 -3.76 8.37 -5.46
N MET A 42 -4.56 7.52 -4.84
CA MET A 42 -5.46 6.59 -5.53
C MET A 42 -6.79 6.51 -4.77
N ILE A 43 -7.86 6.14 -5.45
CA ILE A 43 -9.16 5.87 -4.84
C ILE A 43 -9.37 4.36 -4.81
N ILE A 44 -9.69 3.80 -3.66
CA ILE A 44 -9.97 2.37 -3.54
C ILE A 44 -11.22 2.03 -4.32
N GLN A 45 -11.11 1.09 -5.25
CA GLN A 45 -12.21 0.67 -6.09
C GLN A 45 -12.76 -0.68 -5.66
N TRP A 46 -11.88 -1.64 -5.33
CA TRP A 46 -12.26 -2.94 -4.80
C TRP A 46 -11.24 -3.46 -3.78
N LEU A 47 -11.73 -4.19 -2.79
CA LEU A 47 -10.92 -4.89 -1.81
C LEU A 47 -11.20 -6.38 -1.92
N THR A 48 -10.15 -7.16 -2.16
CA THR A 48 -10.21 -8.62 -2.16
C THR A 48 -9.47 -9.17 -0.95
N HIS A 49 -9.46 -10.50 -0.82
CA HIS A 49 -8.71 -11.16 0.24
C HIS A 49 -7.20 -10.88 0.12
N GLN A 50 -6.66 -10.84 -1.10
CA GLN A 50 -5.23 -10.76 -1.38
C GLN A 50 -4.79 -9.47 -2.09
N LEU A 51 -5.72 -8.74 -2.71
CA LEU A 51 -5.42 -7.55 -3.53
C LEU A 51 -6.27 -6.36 -3.08
N ILE A 52 -5.70 -5.18 -3.23
CA ILE A 52 -6.37 -3.89 -3.18
C ILE A 52 -6.34 -3.35 -4.60
N ILE A 53 -7.52 -3.16 -5.19
CA ILE A 53 -7.63 -2.52 -6.49
C ILE A 53 -7.96 -1.06 -6.27
N ALA A 54 -7.13 -0.18 -6.80
CA ALA A 54 -7.28 1.27 -6.68
C ALA A 54 -7.12 1.95 -8.03
N GLN A 55 -7.80 3.08 -8.21
CA GLN A 55 -7.68 3.91 -9.40
C GLN A 55 -6.81 5.12 -9.09
N VAL A 56 -5.83 5.42 -9.95
CA VAL A 56 -5.02 6.63 -9.80
C VAL A 56 -5.90 7.87 -9.93
N SER A 57 -5.85 8.75 -8.92
CA SER A 57 -6.69 9.94 -8.85
C SER A 57 -5.98 11.22 -9.31
N ILE A 58 -4.64 11.22 -9.31
CA ILE A 58 -3.81 12.40 -9.63
C ILE A 58 -2.57 11.98 -10.43
N GLY A 59 -2.10 12.84 -11.35
CA GLY A 59 -0.83 12.68 -12.08
C GLY A 59 -0.97 12.19 -13.53
N ALA A 60 0.13 11.69 -14.10
CA ALA A 60 0.20 11.30 -15.52
C ALA A 60 -0.61 10.03 -15.85
N HIS A 61 -0.94 9.22 -14.83
CA HIS A 61 -1.63 7.94 -14.99
C HIS A 61 -3.06 7.94 -14.43
N VAL A 62 -3.69 9.12 -14.31
CA VAL A 62 -5.07 9.25 -13.80
C VAL A 62 -6.02 8.33 -14.56
N GLY A 63 -6.89 7.64 -13.82
CA GLY A 63 -7.84 6.69 -14.38
C GLY A 63 -7.30 5.26 -14.49
N ASN A 64 -5.99 5.06 -14.40
CA ASN A 64 -5.41 3.71 -14.44
C ASN A 64 -5.79 2.92 -13.18
N LEU A 65 -6.20 1.67 -13.38
CA LEU A 65 -6.40 0.71 -12.30
C LEU A 65 -5.08 0.04 -11.95
N VAL A 66 -4.84 -0.05 -10.65
CA VAL A 66 -3.65 -0.65 -10.06
C VAL A 66 -4.09 -1.74 -9.10
N ALA A 67 -3.45 -2.90 -9.19
CA ALA A 67 -3.60 -3.97 -8.22
C ALA A 67 -2.40 -3.97 -7.26
N ILE A 68 -2.67 -3.75 -5.97
CA ILE A 68 -1.66 -3.74 -4.90
C ILE A 68 -1.85 -5.01 -4.06
N PRO A 69 -0.85 -5.88 -3.91
CA PRO A 69 -0.96 -7.04 -3.02
C PRO A 69 -1.06 -6.62 -1.56
N LYS A 70 -1.97 -7.28 -0.82
CA LYS A 70 -2.08 -7.13 0.64
C LYS A 70 -0.93 -7.89 1.29
N ILE A 71 0.01 -7.14 1.83
CA ILE A 71 1.13 -7.72 2.59
C ILE A 71 0.57 -8.13 3.95
N THR A 72 0.55 -9.44 4.22
CA THR A 72 0.25 -9.99 5.54
C THR A 72 1.58 -10.36 6.18
N THR A 73 2.06 -9.53 7.10
CA THR A 73 3.25 -9.84 7.90
C THR A 73 2.85 -10.84 8.99
N THR A 74 2.98 -12.13 8.71
CA THR A 74 2.93 -13.16 9.76
C THR A 74 4.19 -13.02 10.61
N THR A 75 4.06 -12.44 11.80
CA THR A 75 5.11 -12.53 12.82
C THR A 75 5.16 -13.96 13.32
N SER A 76 6.02 -14.78 12.73
CA SER A 76 6.46 -16.02 13.37
C SER A 76 7.21 -15.61 14.63
N THR A 77 6.54 -15.67 15.79
CA THR A 77 7.21 -15.55 17.08
C THR A 77 8.23 -16.69 17.14
N ILE A 78 9.50 -16.40 16.88
CA ILE A 78 10.60 -17.30 17.23
C ILE A 78 10.67 -17.22 18.76
N HIS A 79 10.29 -18.32 19.40
CA HIS A 79 10.38 -18.56 20.84
C HIS A 79 11.85 -18.72 21.25
#